data_AF-A0A962E0K1-F1
#
_entry.id   AF-A0A962E0K1-F1
#
_cell.length_a   1.000
_cell.length_b   1.000
_cell.length_c   1.000
_cell.angle_alpha   90.00
_cell.angle_beta   90.00
_cell.angle_gamma   90.00
#
_symmetry.space_group_name_H-M   'P 1'
#
loop_
_entity.id
_entity.type
_entity.pdbx_description
1 polymer ?
#
loop_
_entity_poly.entity_id
_entity_poly.type
_entity_poly.pdbx_seq_one_letter_code
_entity_poly.pdbx_strand_id
1 'polypeptide(L)'
;MALLIVGCASAEKSQDKARLLDAVPVVENPDHGEKDYIPQDLYDAINHLKKLLQPEQIQEMKDGSEKEMARYHHGLGTWMRNSWGLWRGSSISEWFNSIGIEHPDDMSGIILDSLWRDLNGQDLRLKEQVEHYKAYWKYVEEVLDNE
;
A
#
# COMPACT_ATOMS: atom_id res chain seq x y z
N MET A 1 -21.73 -44.92 40.70
CA MET A 1 -21.77 -45.07 39.23
C MET A 1 -21.23 -43.77 38.64
N ALA A 2 -20.13 -43.89 37.89
CA ALA A 2 -19.50 -42.96 36.92
C ALA A 2 -19.32 -41.44 37.23
N LEU A 3 -18.04 -41.05 37.32
CA LEU A 3 -17.49 -39.77 36.85
C LEU A 3 -17.69 -39.63 35.33
N LEU A 4 -17.89 -38.41 34.81
CA LEU A 4 -17.32 -37.96 33.52
C LEU A 4 -17.37 -36.43 33.39
N ILE A 5 -16.20 -35.87 33.12
CA ILE A 5 -15.86 -34.49 32.77
C ILE A 5 -16.28 -34.23 31.30
N VAL A 6 -16.43 -32.96 30.93
CA VAL A 6 -16.09 -32.28 29.64
C VAL A 6 -17.17 -31.22 29.40
N GLY A 7 -16.87 -29.96 29.11
CA GLY A 7 -15.63 -29.27 28.79
C GLY A 7 -16.02 -27.83 28.39
N CYS A 8 -15.11 -26.90 28.66
CA CYS A 8 -15.21 -25.50 28.33
C CYS A 8 -15.50 -25.26 26.84
N ALA A 9 -16.24 -24.18 26.55
CA ALA A 9 -15.98 -23.36 25.37
C ALA A 9 -16.20 -21.90 25.77
N SER A 10 -15.21 -21.34 26.44
CA SER A 10 -14.99 -19.90 26.46
C SER A 10 -14.85 -19.46 25.01
N ALA A 11 -15.65 -18.48 24.58
CA ALA A 11 -15.42 -17.79 23.32
C ALA A 11 -14.08 -17.05 23.44
N GLU A 12 -13.02 -17.70 23.01
CA GLU A 12 -11.71 -17.09 22.82
C GLU A 12 -11.87 -15.98 21.79
N LYS A 13 -11.88 -14.73 22.27
CA LYS A 13 -11.47 -13.59 21.46
C LYS A 13 -10.00 -13.79 21.15
N SER A 14 -9.75 -14.59 20.11
CA SER A 14 -8.40 -14.94 19.67
C SER A 14 -7.65 -13.67 19.31
N GLN A 15 -6.53 -13.49 20.00
CA GLN A 15 -5.55 -12.46 19.78
C GLN A 15 -4.96 -12.62 18.38
N ASP A 16 -5.36 -11.78 17.42
CA ASP A 16 -4.58 -11.64 16.17
C ASP A 16 -4.53 -10.18 15.69
N LYS A 17 -4.55 -9.22 16.63
CA LYS A 17 -4.32 -7.78 16.34
C LYS A 17 -2.89 -7.45 15.91
N ALA A 18 -1.98 -8.42 15.92
CA ALA A 18 -0.56 -8.21 15.64
C ALA A 18 -0.11 -8.62 14.23
N ARG A 19 -1.02 -9.13 13.37
CA ARG A 19 -0.67 -9.62 12.02
C ARG A 19 -0.95 -8.66 10.85
N LEU A 20 -1.58 -7.51 11.09
CA LEU A 20 -1.94 -6.57 10.01
C LEU A 20 -0.86 -5.52 9.71
N LEU A 21 0.19 -5.43 10.55
CA LEU A 21 1.32 -4.54 10.34
C LEU A 21 2.19 -4.95 9.14
N ASP A 22 2.16 -6.24 8.78
CA ASP A 22 2.88 -6.80 7.63
C ASP A 22 1.95 -7.02 6.42
N ALA A 23 1.02 -6.09 6.16
CA ALA A 23 -0.04 -6.23 5.15
C ALA A 23 0.47 -6.50 3.72
N VAL A 24 0.90 -7.73 3.47
CA VAL A 24 0.85 -8.36 2.17
C VAL A 24 -0.64 -8.55 1.91
N PRO A 25 -1.15 -8.12 0.73
CA PRO A 25 -2.55 -8.37 0.40
C PRO A 25 -2.84 -9.85 0.57
N VAL A 26 -3.80 -10.20 1.43
CA VAL A 26 -4.27 -11.57 1.57
C VAL A 26 -5.12 -11.84 0.33
N VAL A 27 -4.48 -12.34 -0.71
CA VAL A 27 -5.15 -12.78 -1.94
C VAL A 27 -5.93 -14.04 -1.59
N GLU A 28 -7.23 -13.90 -1.30
CA GLU A 28 -8.11 -15.00 -0.86
C GLU A 28 -8.23 -16.14 -1.88
N ASN A 29 -7.73 -15.96 -3.12
CA ASN A 29 -7.65 -17.00 -4.13
C ASN A 29 -6.36 -16.89 -4.97
N PRO A 30 -5.31 -17.66 -4.68
CA PRO A 30 -4.05 -17.60 -5.44
C PRO A 30 -4.09 -18.28 -6.82
N ASP A 31 -5.20 -18.91 -7.21
CA ASP A 31 -5.22 -19.82 -8.37
C ASP A 31 -5.71 -19.21 -9.70
N HIS A 32 -6.65 -18.26 -9.76
CA HIS A 32 -7.18 -17.83 -11.08
C HIS A 32 -7.42 -16.31 -11.19
N GLY A 33 -6.43 -15.55 -11.74
CA GLY A 33 -6.76 -14.37 -12.56
C GLY A 33 -5.89 -13.10 -12.51
N GLU A 34 -5.12 -12.81 -11.46
CA GLU A 34 -4.53 -11.45 -11.27
C GLU A 34 -2.99 -11.38 -11.28
N LYS A 35 -2.29 -12.40 -11.78
CA LYS A 35 -0.81 -12.38 -11.83
C LYS A 35 -0.20 -11.36 -12.80
N ASP A 36 -0.98 -10.80 -13.71
CA ASP A 36 -0.47 -9.99 -14.83
C ASP A 36 -1.01 -8.56 -14.88
N TYR A 37 -1.81 -8.13 -13.90
CA TYR A 37 -2.36 -6.78 -13.94
C TYR A 37 -1.34 -5.73 -13.47
N ILE A 38 -1.09 -4.76 -14.35
CA ILE A 38 -0.25 -3.59 -14.09
C ILE A 38 -1.13 -2.36 -14.29
N PRO A 39 -1.28 -1.48 -13.28
CA PRO A 39 -2.03 -0.25 -13.44
C PRO A 39 -1.44 0.66 -14.54
N GLN A 40 -2.29 1.49 -15.15
CA GLN A 40 -1.86 2.48 -16.14
C GLN A 40 -1.48 3.83 -15.52
N ASP A 41 -2.14 4.20 -14.42
CA ASP A 41 -1.94 5.46 -13.70
C ASP A 41 -2.32 5.33 -12.22
N LEU A 42 -2.25 6.44 -11.48
CA LEU A 42 -2.59 6.48 -10.06
C LEU A 42 -4.05 6.10 -9.75
N TYR A 43 -5.02 6.54 -10.55
CA TYR A 43 -6.43 6.23 -10.30
C TYR A 43 -6.70 4.75 -10.54
N ASP A 44 -6.10 4.18 -11.58
CA ASP A 44 -6.16 2.76 -11.87
C ASP A 44 -5.54 1.93 -10.73
N ALA A 45 -4.40 2.36 -10.19
CA ALA A 45 -3.75 1.72 -9.04
C ALA A 45 -4.63 1.75 -7.78
N ILE A 46 -5.22 2.91 -7.44
CA ILE A 46 -6.13 3.05 -6.30
C ILE A 46 -7.34 2.13 -6.46
N ASN A 47 -7.95 2.12 -7.65
CA ASN A 47 -9.10 1.27 -7.94
C ASN A 47 -8.77 -0.22 -7.88
N HIS A 48 -7.59 -0.62 -8.31
CA HIS A 48 -7.13 -1.99 -8.19
C HIS A 48 -6.90 -2.37 -6.71
N LEU A 49 -6.25 -1.52 -5.91
CA LEU A 49 -6.06 -1.80 -4.48
C LEU A 49 -7.38 -1.94 -3.72
N LYS A 50 -8.40 -1.12 -4.04
CA LYS A 50 -9.73 -1.24 -3.44
C LYS A 50 -10.43 -2.58 -3.75
N LYS A 51 -10.06 -3.25 -4.85
CA LYS A 51 -10.58 -4.59 -5.20
C LYS A 51 -9.75 -5.70 -4.57
N LEU A 52 -8.43 -5.47 -4.45
CA LEU A 52 -7.47 -6.44 -3.97
C LEU A 52 -7.48 -6.60 -2.44
N LEU A 53 -7.67 -5.49 -1.71
CA LEU A 53 -7.61 -5.46 -0.25
C LEU A 53 -8.92 -5.95 0.37
N GLN A 54 -8.80 -6.68 1.48
CA GLN A 54 -9.96 -7.13 2.25
C GLN A 54 -10.70 -5.95 2.88
N PRO A 55 -12.02 -6.05 3.09
CA PRO A 55 -12.82 -4.98 3.70
C PRO A 55 -12.25 -4.47 5.02
N GLU A 56 -11.71 -5.36 5.86
CA GLU A 56 -11.08 -5.01 7.14
C GLU A 56 -9.80 -4.20 6.94
N GLN A 57 -9.00 -4.50 5.92
CA GLN A 57 -7.79 -3.75 5.59
C GLN A 57 -8.15 -2.35 5.07
N ILE A 58 -9.15 -2.25 4.19
CA ILE A 58 -9.67 -0.97 3.72
C ILE A 58 -10.19 -0.12 4.87
N GLN A 59 -10.96 -0.73 5.78
CA GLN A 59 -11.50 -0.04 6.94
C GLN A 59 -10.38 0.43 7.89
N GLU A 60 -9.38 -0.42 8.15
CA GLU A 60 -8.23 -0.08 8.98
C GLU A 60 -7.44 1.10 8.39
N MET A 61 -7.15 1.07 7.08
CA MET A 61 -6.48 2.18 6.41
C MET A 61 -7.30 3.46 6.52
N LYS A 62 -8.61 3.36 6.27
CA LYS A 62 -9.53 4.51 6.31
C LYS A 62 -9.61 5.15 7.69
N ASP A 63 -9.69 4.35 8.77
CA ASP A 63 -9.80 4.83 10.15
C ASP A 63 -8.48 5.42 10.71
N GLY A 64 -7.35 5.05 10.11
CA GLY A 64 -6.06 5.66 10.41
C GLY A 64 -5.89 7.07 9.85
N SER A 65 -4.72 7.64 10.06
CA SER A 65 -4.30 8.93 9.51
C SER A 65 -3.46 8.76 8.25
N GLU A 66 -3.40 9.81 7.42
CA GLU A 66 -2.56 9.82 6.22
C GLU A 66 -1.09 9.48 6.54
N LYS A 67 -0.55 10.07 7.61
CA LYS A 67 0.84 9.82 8.03
C LYS A 67 1.12 8.35 8.35
N GLU A 68 0.09 7.62 8.82
CA GLU A 68 0.24 6.20 9.14
C GLU A 68 0.33 5.34 7.88
N MET A 69 0.06 5.87 6.68
CA MET A 69 0.25 5.13 5.43
C MET A 69 1.70 4.68 5.22
N ALA A 70 2.67 5.43 5.77
CA ALA A 70 4.08 5.04 5.79
C ALA A 70 4.33 3.66 6.40
N ARG A 71 3.47 3.17 7.32
CA ARG A 71 3.63 1.84 7.93
C ARG A 71 3.44 0.71 6.92
N TYR A 72 2.72 0.95 5.82
CA TYR A 72 2.46 -0.03 4.77
C TYR A 72 3.58 -0.09 3.73
N HIS A 73 4.61 0.76 3.82
CA HIS A 73 5.68 0.87 2.82
C HIS A 73 6.47 -0.44 2.64
N HIS A 74 6.73 -1.16 3.73
CA HIS A 74 7.50 -2.41 3.69
C HIS A 74 6.63 -3.66 3.41
N GLY A 75 5.33 -3.61 3.65
CA GLY A 75 4.38 -4.66 3.27
C GLY A 75 3.80 -4.42 1.88
N LEU A 76 2.63 -3.77 1.83
CA LEU A 76 1.91 -3.47 0.59
C LEU A 76 2.76 -2.67 -0.41
N GLY A 77 3.57 -1.72 0.06
CA GLY A 77 4.49 -0.96 -0.79
C GLY A 77 5.52 -1.85 -1.50
N THR A 78 6.17 -2.77 -0.77
CA THR A 78 7.09 -3.76 -1.35
C THR A 78 6.38 -4.64 -2.36
N TRP A 79 5.17 -5.09 -2.03
CA TRP A 79 4.36 -5.88 -2.94
C TRP A 79 4.06 -5.12 -4.24
N MET A 80 3.66 -3.85 -4.18
CA MET A 80 3.40 -3.02 -5.37
C MET A 80 4.67 -2.86 -6.21
N ARG A 81 5.80 -2.53 -5.58
CA ARG A 81 7.09 -2.34 -6.28
C ARG A 81 7.50 -3.58 -7.08
N ASN A 82 7.29 -4.77 -6.52
CA ASN A 82 7.67 -6.03 -7.14
C ASN A 82 6.63 -6.51 -8.16
N SER A 83 5.35 -6.48 -7.80
CA SER A 83 4.26 -7.07 -8.59
C SER A 83 3.86 -6.19 -9.77
N TRP A 84 3.85 -4.88 -9.59
CA TRP A 84 3.57 -3.94 -10.67
C TRP A 84 4.83 -3.50 -11.42
N GLY A 85 5.99 -4.12 -11.13
CA GLY A 85 7.22 -3.87 -11.86
C GLY A 85 7.71 -2.43 -11.81
N LEU A 86 7.56 -1.75 -10.66
CA LEU A 86 7.94 -0.33 -10.54
C LEU A 86 9.45 -0.11 -10.75
N TRP A 87 10.28 -1.10 -10.43
CA TRP A 87 11.72 -1.10 -10.72
C TRP A 87 12.08 -1.41 -12.18
N ARG A 88 11.11 -1.83 -13.01
CA ARG A 88 11.34 -2.42 -14.33
C ARG A 88 10.74 -1.60 -15.48
N GLY A 89 10.25 -0.39 -15.22
CA GLY A 89 9.65 0.46 -16.25
C GLY A 89 8.32 -0.07 -16.77
N SER A 90 7.46 -0.54 -15.86
CA SER A 90 6.07 -0.90 -16.21
C SER A 90 5.23 0.33 -16.58
N SER A 91 3.99 0.14 -17.08
CA SER A 91 3.12 1.26 -17.48
C SER A 91 2.90 2.30 -16.37
N ILE A 92 2.65 1.87 -15.14
CA ILE A 92 2.51 2.80 -14.00
C ILE A 92 3.85 3.47 -13.65
N SER A 93 4.97 2.76 -13.79
CA SER A 93 6.31 3.35 -13.59
C SER A 93 6.58 4.45 -14.63
N GLU A 94 6.30 4.18 -15.91
CA GLU A 94 6.42 5.16 -16.99
C GLU A 94 5.50 6.37 -16.77
N TRP A 95 4.28 6.14 -16.27
CA TRP A 95 3.37 7.22 -15.91
C TRP A 95 3.93 8.10 -14.79
N PHE A 96 4.46 7.53 -13.72
CA PHE A 96 5.12 8.29 -12.65
C PHE A 96 6.35 9.06 -13.14
N ASN A 97 7.17 8.42 -13.97
CA ASN A 97 8.33 9.08 -14.59
C ASN A 97 7.89 10.29 -15.42
N SER A 98 6.77 10.20 -16.14
CA SER A 98 6.23 11.29 -16.95
C SER A 98 5.83 12.54 -16.14
N ILE A 99 5.52 12.37 -14.85
CA ILE A 99 5.24 13.47 -13.91
C ILE A 99 6.45 13.84 -13.02
N GLY A 100 7.59 13.17 -13.24
CA GLY A 100 8.88 13.45 -12.59
C GLY A 100 9.07 12.77 -11.24
N ILE A 101 8.49 11.58 -11.04
CA ILE A 101 8.78 10.70 -9.91
C ILE A 101 9.44 9.44 -10.45
N GLU A 102 10.70 9.21 -10.10
CA GLU A 102 11.50 8.11 -10.67
C GLU A 102 11.75 6.96 -9.69
N HIS A 103 11.82 7.26 -8.38
CA HIS A 103 12.15 6.27 -7.39
C HIS A 103 10.94 5.40 -7.01
N PRO A 104 11.00 4.06 -7.14
CA PRO A 104 9.85 3.19 -6.87
C PRO A 104 9.31 3.24 -5.44
N ASP A 105 10.15 3.58 -4.45
CA ASP A 105 9.68 3.81 -3.08
C ASP A 105 8.74 5.01 -2.99
N ASP A 106 9.03 6.09 -3.73
CA ASP A 106 8.22 7.30 -3.76
C ASP A 106 6.92 7.04 -4.52
N MET A 107 6.99 6.34 -5.66
CA MET A 107 5.81 5.90 -6.41
C MET A 107 4.85 5.14 -5.50
N SER A 108 5.36 4.14 -4.77
CA SER A 108 4.54 3.34 -3.86
C SER A 108 4.01 4.15 -2.67
N GLY A 109 4.78 5.12 -2.15
CA GLY A 109 4.33 6.04 -1.11
C GLY A 109 3.17 6.91 -1.56
N ILE A 110 3.30 7.53 -2.74
CA ILE A 110 2.24 8.35 -3.34
C ILE A 110 0.95 7.55 -3.54
N ILE A 111 1.05 6.29 -3.98
CA ILE A 111 -0.12 5.43 -4.15
C ILE A 111 -0.82 5.16 -2.80
N LEU A 112 -0.07 4.88 -1.73
CA LEU A 112 -0.62 4.63 -0.39
C LEU A 112 -1.31 5.87 0.18
N ASP A 113 -0.65 7.03 0.13
CA ASP A 113 -1.21 8.28 0.62
C ASP A 113 -2.47 8.66 -0.18
N SER A 114 -2.44 8.46 -1.50
CA SER A 114 -3.57 8.73 -2.39
C SER A 114 -4.73 7.77 -2.18
N LEU A 115 -4.47 6.49 -1.87
CA LEU A 115 -5.51 5.53 -1.50
C LEU A 115 -6.22 6.00 -0.21
N TRP A 116 -5.47 6.40 0.81
CA TRP A 116 -6.07 6.92 2.06
C TRP A 116 -6.96 8.14 1.81
N ARG A 117 -6.51 9.07 0.95
CA ARG A 117 -7.26 10.26 0.56
C ARG A 117 -8.56 9.91 -0.15
N ASP A 118 -8.49 9.00 -1.13
CA ASP A 118 -9.67 8.52 -1.86
C ASP A 118 -10.70 7.88 -0.92
N LEU A 119 -10.25 7.02 0.00
CA LEU A 119 -11.12 6.37 1.01
C LEU A 119 -11.81 7.36 1.96
N ASN A 120 -11.19 8.52 2.18
CA ASN A 120 -11.67 9.59 3.06
C ASN A 120 -12.27 10.79 2.31
N GLY A 121 -12.50 10.67 1.00
CA GLY A 121 -13.10 11.73 0.18
C GLY A 121 -12.28 13.03 0.16
N GLN A 122 -10.96 12.92 0.38
CA GLN A 122 -10.03 14.04 0.33
C GLN A 122 -9.51 14.23 -1.10
N ASP A 123 -9.12 15.46 -1.43
CA ASP A 123 -8.37 15.72 -2.65
C ASP A 123 -7.04 14.92 -2.62
N LEU A 124 -6.67 14.32 -3.75
CA LEU A 124 -5.44 13.53 -3.84
C LEU A 124 -4.20 14.39 -3.61
N ARG A 125 -4.25 15.68 -3.90
CA ARG A 125 -3.12 16.62 -3.80
C ARG A 125 -1.88 16.10 -4.53
N LEU A 126 -2.08 15.39 -5.65
CA LEU A 126 -1.00 14.73 -6.40
C LEU A 126 0.13 15.69 -6.75
N LYS A 127 -0.21 16.93 -7.16
CA LYS A 127 0.79 17.95 -7.44
C LYS A 127 1.66 18.25 -6.21
N GLU A 128 1.07 18.41 -5.03
CA GLU A 128 1.82 18.68 -3.79
C GLU A 128 2.73 17.52 -3.42
N GLN A 129 2.24 16.28 -3.55
CA GLN A 129 3.04 15.08 -3.33
C GLN A 129 4.24 15.00 -4.29
N VAL A 130 4.02 15.29 -5.58
CA VAL A 130 5.08 15.29 -6.60
C VAL A 130 6.14 16.35 -6.31
N GLU A 131 5.72 17.58 -6.01
CA GLU A 131 6.65 18.67 -5.70
C GLU A 131 7.46 18.39 -4.42
N HIS A 132 6.87 17.70 -3.44
CA HIS A 132 7.59 17.28 -2.23
C HIS A 132 8.79 16.37 -2.57
N TYR A 133 8.57 15.31 -3.36
CA TYR A 133 9.64 14.38 -3.72
C TYR A 133 10.68 15.00 -4.65
N LYS A 134 10.27 15.85 -5.59
CA LYS A 134 11.21 16.61 -6.43
C LYS A 134 12.12 17.51 -5.59
N ALA A 135 11.55 18.21 -4.60
CA ALA A 135 12.33 19.05 -3.70
C ALA A 135 13.31 18.22 -2.85
N TYR A 136 12.89 17.03 -2.38
CA TYR A 136 13.74 16.10 -1.65
C TYR A 136 14.95 15.64 -2.47
N TRP A 137 14.72 15.13 -3.69
CA TRP A 137 15.81 14.63 -4.54
C TRP A 137 16.75 15.74 -4.99
N LYS A 138 16.22 16.92 -5.32
CA LYS A 138 17.06 18.09 -5.61
C LYS A 138 17.98 18.44 -4.44
N TYR A 139 17.45 18.44 -3.21
CA TYR A 139 18.27 18.67 -2.02
C TYR A 139 19.34 17.59 -1.85
N VAL A 140 18.99 16.32 -2.05
CA VAL A 140 19.95 15.20 -1.96
C VAL A 140 21.07 15.36 -2.98
N GLU A 141 20.74 15.67 -4.24
CA GLU A 141 21.72 15.93 -5.31
C GLU A 141 22.65 17.10 -4.95
N GLU A 142 22.09 18.24 -4.53
CA GLU A 142 22.87 19.41 -4.12
C GLU A 142 23.79 19.10 -2.94
N VAL A 143 23.37 18.27 -1.98
CA VAL A 143 24.21 17.89 -0.83
C VAL A 143 25.33 16.95 -1.26
N LEU A 144 25.02 15.92 -2.06
CA LEU A 144 25.99 14.92 -2.51
C LEU A 144 27.07 15.52 -3.43
N ASP A 145 26.72 16.52 -4.24
CA ASP A 145 27.69 17.20 -5.12
C ASP A 145 28.65 18.14 -4.36
N ASN A 146 28.34 18.48 -3.12
CA ASN A 146 29.13 19.38 -2.27
C ASN A 146 30.04 18.66 -1.26
N GLU A 147 30.08 17.33 -1.24
CA GLU A 147 30.96 16.48 -0.39
C GLU A 147 32.12 15.86 -1.19
#